data_AF-A0A3M1HBE1-F1
#
_entry.id   AF-A0A3M1HBE1-F1
#
_cell.length_a   1.000
_cell.length_b   1.000
_cell.length_c   1.000
_cell.angle_alpha   90.00
_cell.angle_beta   90.00
_cell.angle_gamma   90.00
#
_symmetry.space_group_name_H-M   'P 1'
#
loop_
_entity.id
_entity.type
_entity.pdbx_description
1 polymer ?
#
loop_
_entity_poly.entity_id
_entity_poly.type
_entity_poly.pdbx_seq_one_letter_code
_entity_poly.pdbx_strand_id
1 'polypeptide(L)'
;MRKASPRKERKKLYTMPLHRRRSLVSAHVAKDIRESVGKRAVPLKKGYKVRVVRGKHRGKEGAVLRVSYVNGVAYVEGITMTSAKGQEKPKPLSPSNLIIISVGA
;
A
#
# COMPACT_ATOMS: atom_id res chain seq x y z
N MET A 1 -20.51 22.75 -5.59
CA MET A 1 -20.15 21.38 -5.17
C MET A 1 -20.28 20.45 -6.36
N ARG A 2 -19.18 19.85 -6.84
CA ARG A 2 -19.20 19.04 -8.08
C ARG A 2 -20.01 17.76 -7.80
N LYS A 3 -21.26 17.68 -8.26
CA LYS A 3 -22.12 16.48 -8.13
C LYS A 3 -21.54 15.36 -9.00
N ALA A 4 -20.54 14.66 -8.48
CA ALA A 4 -20.04 13.42 -9.07
C ALA A 4 -21.02 12.31 -8.69
N SER A 5 -21.62 11.66 -9.70
CA SER A 5 -22.43 10.47 -9.46
C SER A 5 -21.56 9.36 -8.86
N PRO A 6 -21.89 8.79 -7.68
CA PRO A 6 -21.10 7.72 -7.06
C PRO A 6 -20.89 6.51 -7.98
N ARG A 7 -21.89 6.22 -8.82
CA ARG A 7 -21.83 5.16 -9.83
C ARG A 7 -20.72 5.41 -10.86
N LYS A 8 -20.62 6.65 -11.37
CA LYS A 8 -19.60 7.02 -12.36
C LYS A 8 -18.20 6.98 -11.76
N GLU A 9 -18.05 7.39 -10.51
CA GLU A 9 -16.76 7.37 -9.81
C GLU A 9 -16.27 5.96 -9.50
N ARG A 10 -17.13 5.06 -9.02
CA ARG A 10 -16.81 3.64 -8.84
C ARG A 10 -16.39 2.97 -10.15
N LYS A 11 -17.13 3.24 -11.25
CA LYS A 11 -16.77 2.73 -12.58
C LYS A 11 -15.37 3.20 -12.99
N LYS A 12 -15.06 4.49 -12.79
CA LYS A 12 -13.76 5.07 -13.13
C LYS A 12 -12.60 4.40 -12.39
N LEU A 13 -12.76 4.11 -11.09
CA LEU A 13 -11.73 3.42 -10.30
C LEU A 13 -11.53 1.98 -10.79
N TYR A 14 -12.63 1.27 -11.07
CA TYR A 14 -12.57 -0.11 -11.53
C TYR A 14 -11.96 -0.25 -12.93
N THR A 15 -12.27 0.65 -13.87
CA THR A 15 -11.76 0.58 -15.26
C THR A 15 -10.45 1.33 -15.47
N MET A 16 -9.81 1.84 -14.42
CA MET A 16 -8.61 2.67 -14.54
C MET A 16 -7.40 1.88 -15.08
N PRO A 17 -6.59 2.42 -16.02
CA PRO A 17 -5.37 1.77 -16.50
C PRO A 17 -4.25 1.78 -15.45
N LEU A 18 -3.30 0.85 -15.58
CA LEU A 18 -2.25 0.59 -14.56
C LEU A 18 -1.40 1.82 -14.22
N HIS A 19 -1.01 2.63 -15.21
CA HIS A 19 -0.19 3.83 -14.97
C HIS A 19 -0.88 4.86 -14.07
N ARG A 20 -2.23 4.95 -14.13
CA ARG A 20 -3.02 5.79 -13.22
C ARG A 20 -3.29 5.11 -11.88
N ARG A 21 -3.44 3.78 -11.85
CA ARG A 21 -3.60 3.04 -10.58
C ARG A 21 -2.38 3.18 -9.67
N ARG A 22 -1.19 3.39 -10.23
CA ARG A 22 0.04 3.64 -9.46
C ARG A 22 -0.09 4.78 -8.46
N SER A 23 -0.78 5.87 -8.81
CA SER A 23 -0.95 7.00 -7.88
C SER A 23 -1.92 6.68 -6.73
N LEU A 24 -2.85 5.74 -6.93
CA LEU A 24 -3.80 5.30 -5.90
C LEU A 24 -3.13 4.39 -4.86
N VAL A 25 -2.11 3.63 -5.26
CA VAL A 25 -1.36 2.74 -4.37
C VAL A 25 -0.23 3.51 -3.69
N SER A 26 -0.61 4.51 -2.89
CA SER A 26 0.28 5.36 -2.11
C SER A 26 0.08 5.17 -0.61
N ALA A 27 1.17 5.21 0.14
CA ALA A 27 1.16 5.13 1.60
C ALA A 27 1.65 6.44 2.22
N HIS A 28 1.26 6.68 3.47
CA HIS A 28 1.72 7.85 4.22
C HIS A 28 3.20 7.71 4.57
N VAL A 29 3.90 8.84 4.50
CA VAL A 29 5.31 8.95 4.89
C VAL A 29 5.38 9.23 6.40
N ALA A 30 6.30 8.57 7.12
CA ALA A 30 6.56 8.87 8.53
C ALA A 30 7.01 10.32 8.70
N LYS A 31 6.77 10.92 9.87
CA LYS A 31 7.09 12.33 10.11
C LYS A 31 8.58 12.62 9.89
N ASP A 32 9.42 11.70 10.33
CA ASP A 32 10.88 11.82 10.32
C ASP A 32 11.46 11.97 8.91
N ILE A 33 10.89 11.26 7.93
CA ILE A 33 11.33 11.32 6.52
C ILE A 33 10.44 12.22 5.65
N ARG A 34 9.48 12.93 6.26
CA ARG A 34 8.53 13.74 5.50
C ARG A 34 9.17 14.99 4.91
N GLU A 35 10.09 15.59 5.64
CA GLU A 35 10.83 16.78 5.20
C GLU A 35 11.76 16.46 4.04
N SER A 36 12.53 15.36 4.14
CA SER A 36 13.43 14.93 3.07
C SER A 36 12.71 14.55 1.77
N VAL A 37 11.54 13.92 1.88
CA VAL A 37 10.73 13.50 0.72
C VAL A 37 9.88 14.66 0.17
N GLY A 38 9.59 15.69 0.97
CA GLY A 38 8.77 16.84 0.60
C GLY A 38 7.29 16.53 0.34
N LYS A 39 6.81 15.30 0.61
CA LYS A 39 5.44 14.86 0.35
C LYS A 39 4.86 14.08 1.53
N ARG A 40 3.55 14.23 1.74
CA ARG A 40 2.81 13.51 2.81
C ARG A 40 2.60 12.02 2.50
N ALA A 41 2.52 11.66 1.22
CA ALA A 41 2.32 10.29 0.76
C ALA A 41 3.05 10.07 -0.57
N VAL A 42 3.59 8.88 -0.76
CA VAL A 42 4.34 8.48 -1.95
C VAL A 42 3.84 7.10 -2.42
N PRO A 43 3.81 6.84 -3.74
CA PRO A 43 3.51 5.52 -4.28
C PRO A 43 4.46 4.46 -3.71
N LEU A 44 3.91 3.31 -3.32
CA LEU A 44 4.72 2.21 -2.82
C LEU A 44 5.59 1.63 -3.94
N LYS A 45 6.84 1.33 -3.59
CA LYS A 45 7.80 0.60 -4.43
C LYS A 45 8.35 -0.61 -3.66
N LYS A 46 8.86 -1.57 -4.41
CA LYS A 46 9.63 -2.70 -3.85
C LYS A 46 10.86 -2.15 -3.11
N GLY A 47 11.19 -2.75 -1.96
CA GLY A 47 12.35 -2.36 -1.15
C GLY A 47 12.10 -1.26 -0.12
N TYR A 48 10.95 -0.58 -0.13
CA TYR A 48 10.63 0.39 0.92
C TYR A 48 10.35 -0.32 2.25
N LYS A 49 10.87 0.24 3.36
CA LYS A 49 10.56 -0.26 4.69
C LYS A 49 9.27 0.38 5.17
N VAL A 50 8.29 -0.46 5.51
CA VAL A 50 6.96 -0.02 5.92
C VAL A 50 6.57 -0.60 7.27
N ARG A 51 5.71 0.12 7.97
CA ARG A 51 5.07 -0.30 9.21
C ARG A 51 3.57 -0.35 9.06
N VAL A 52 2.96 -1.38 9.61
CA VAL A 52 1.52 -1.55 9.63
C VAL A 52 0.92 -0.77 10.80
N VAL A 53 -0.06 0.09 10.51
CA VAL A 53 -0.74 0.92 11.50
C VAL A 53 -2.08 0.34 11.93
N ARG A 54 -2.76 -0.37 11.03
CA ARG A 54 -4.14 -0.86 11.24
C ARG A 54 -4.26 -2.35 10.92
N GLY A 55 -5.17 -3.03 11.62
CA GLY A 55 -5.48 -4.45 11.44
C GLY A 55 -4.66 -5.41 12.32
N LYS A 56 -4.80 -6.72 12.07
CA LYS A 56 -4.22 -7.80 12.91
C LYS A 56 -2.68 -7.76 13.03
N HIS A 57 -2.00 -7.16 12.06
CA HIS A 57 -0.53 -7.10 12.03
C HIS A 57 0.01 -5.72 12.42
N ARG A 58 -0.79 -4.91 13.14
CA ARG A 58 -0.39 -3.58 13.63
C ARG A 58 0.92 -3.65 14.43
N GLY A 59 1.79 -2.68 14.20
CA GLY A 59 3.09 -2.55 14.86
C GLY A 59 4.21 -3.33 14.18
N LYS A 60 3.90 -4.28 13.29
CA LYS A 60 4.93 -4.99 12.54
C LYS A 60 5.55 -4.09 11.46
N GLU A 61 6.85 -4.25 11.30
CA GLU A 61 7.65 -3.60 10.27
C GLU A 61 8.20 -4.64 9.31
N GLY A 62 8.42 -4.25 8.05
CA GLY A 62 9.03 -5.12 7.05
C GLY A 62 9.30 -4.39 5.74
N ALA A 63 10.09 -5.01 4.87
CA ALA A 63 10.32 -4.50 3.53
C ALA A 63 9.15 -4.87 2.59
N VAL A 64 8.85 -3.99 1.63
CA VAL A 64 7.87 -4.29 0.58
C VAL A 64 8.48 -5.28 -0.42
N LEU A 65 7.93 -6.49 -0.47
CA LEU A 65 8.35 -7.56 -1.39
C LEU A 65 7.89 -7.28 -2.82
N ARG A 66 6.60 -6.96 -2.97
CA ARG A 66 5.97 -6.65 -4.26
C ARG A 66 4.74 -5.77 -4.08
N VAL A 67 4.42 -5.01 -5.12
CA VAL A 67 3.23 -4.17 -5.19
C VAL A 67 2.38 -4.64 -6.38
N SER A 68 1.10 -4.95 -6.13
CA SER A 68 0.14 -5.29 -7.18
C SER A 68 -0.78 -4.10 -7.44
N TYR A 69 -0.54 -3.37 -8.53
CA TYR A 69 -1.39 -2.25 -8.95
C TYR A 69 -2.73 -2.71 -9.53
N VAL A 70 -2.84 -3.96 -9.98
CA VAL A 70 -4.10 -4.55 -10.42
C VAL A 70 -5.06 -4.67 -9.23
N ASN A 71 -4.58 -5.23 -8.13
CA ASN A 71 -5.42 -5.46 -6.94
C ASN A 71 -5.40 -4.27 -5.96
N GLY A 72 -4.50 -3.30 -6.15
CA GLY A 72 -4.35 -2.15 -5.27
C GLY A 72 -3.74 -2.50 -3.91
N VAL A 73 -2.94 -3.57 -3.85
CA VAL A 73 -2.40 -4.11 -2.58
C VAL A 73 -0.87 -4.21 -2.63
N ALA A 74 -0.26 -4.14 -1.45
CA ALA A 74 1.16 -4.39 -1.23
C ALA A 74 1.36 -5.67 -0.42
N TYR A 75 2.50 -6.33 -0.63
CA TYR A 75 2.93 -7.49 0.14
C TYR A 75 4.19 -7.10 0.89
N VAL A 76 4.21 -7.37 2.18
CA VAL A 76 5.28 -6.98 3.10
C VAL A 76 5.88 -8.24 3.69
N GLU A 77 7.20 -8.25 3.84
CA GLU A 77 7.95 -9.31 4.47
C GLU A 77 7.53 -9.53 5.93
N GLY A 78 7.52 -10.79 6.39
CA GLY A 78 7.08 -11.15 7.75
C GLY A 78 5.56 -11.08 7.99
N ILE A 79 4.76 -10.71 6.98
CA ILE A 79 3.29 -10.70 7.05
C ILE A 79 2.74 -11.77 6.12
N THR A 80 2.64 -12.98 6.65
CA THR A 80 2.10 -14.16 5.97
C THR A 80 0.72 -14.54 6.52
N MET A 81 0.03 -15.38 5.75
CA MET A 81 -1.21 -16.05 6.10
C MET A 81 -1.04 -17.53 5.78
N THR A 82 -1.39 -18.38 6.75
CA THR A 82 -1.37 -19.83 6.58
C THR A 82 -2.59 -20.27 5.80
N SER A 83 -2.38 -21.05 4.74
CA SER A 83 -3.46 -21.71 4.00
C SER A 83 -3.93 -22.96 4.76
N ALA A 84 -5.13 -23.47 4.46
CA ALA A 84 -5.65 -24.69 5.08
C ALA A 84 -4.71 -25.91 4.90
N LYS A 85 -3.89 -25.90 3.84
CA LYS A 85 -2.86 -26.92 3.55
C LYS A 85 -1.51 -26.66 4.26
N GLY A 86 -1.45 -25.76 5.25
CA GLY A 86 -0.24 -25.42 6.01
C GLY A 86 0.77 -24.51 5.30
N GLN A 87 0.61 -24.24 4.00
CA GLN A 87 1.53 -23.37 3.26
C GLN A 87 1.39 -21.90 3.66
N GLU A 88 2.51 -21.21 3.86
CA GLU A 88 2.54 -19.77 4.10
C GLU A 88 2.47 -18.97 2.80
N LYS A 89 1.52 -18.03 2.74
CA LYS A 89 1.39 -17.10 1.62
C LYS A 89 1.51 -15.66 2.10
N PRO A 90 2.17 -14.77 1.35
CA PRO A 90 2.27 -13.37 1.73
C PRO A 90 0.86 -12.75 1.72
N LYS A 91 0.52 -12.05 2.80
CA LYS A 91 -0.81 -11.48 2.98
C LYS A 91 -0.93 -10.17 2.20
N PRO A 92 -2.01 -9.96 1.43
CA PRO A 92 -2.24 -8.67 0.78
C PRO A 92 -2.62 -7.61 1.81
N LEU A 93 -1.96 -6.45 1.74
CA LEU A 93 -2.23 -5.31 2.60
C LEU A 93 -2.66 -4.10 1.78
N SER A 94 -3.66 -3.37 2.29
CA SER A 94 -4.04 -2.08 1.73
C SER A 94 -2.95 -1.04 2.00
N PRO A 95 -2.57 -0.20 1.02
CA PRO A 95 -1.56 0.85 1.21
C PRO A 95 -1.96 1.87 2.28
N SER A 96 -3.26 2.09 2.51
CA SER A 96 -3.77 2.99 3.56
C SER A 96 -3.47 2.52 4.99
N ASN A 97 -3.17 1.24 5.17
CA ASN A 97 -2.80 0.66 6.47
C ASN A 97 -1.29 0.73 6.73
N LEU A 98 -0.50 1.24 5.78
CA LEU A 98 0.95 1.27 5.84
C LEU A 98 1.46 2.70 6.03
N ILE A 99 2.56 2.82 6.77
CA ILE A 99 3.41 4.01 6.83
C ILE A 99 4.80 3.64 6.32
N ILE A 100 5.35 4.44 5.43
CA ILE A 100 6.73 4.33 4.96
C ILE A 100 7.65 4.89 6.05
N ILE A 101 8.54 4.06 6.57
CA ILE A 101 9.57 4.46 7.55
C ILE A 101 10.83 4.90 6.83
N SER A 102 11.27 4.12 5.86
CA SER A 102 12.47 4.39 5.10
C SER A 102 12.23 4.15 3.62
N VAL A 103 12.66 5.11 2.83
CA VAL A 103 12.72 5.03 1.38
C VAL A 103 14.02 4.29 1.07
N GLY A 104 13.92 3.05 0.59
CA GLY A 104 15.11 2.35 0.07
C GLY A 104 15.71 3.16 -1.08
N ALA A 105 17.04 3.27 -1.08
CA ALA A 105 17.82 3.88 -2.15
C ALA A 105 17.50 3.21 -3.51
#